data_AF-A0A350D0M2-F1
#
_entry.id   AF-A0A350D0M2-F1
#
_cell.length_a   1.000
_cell.length_b   1.000
_cell.length_c   1.000
_cell.angle_alpha   90.00
_cell.angle_beta   90.00
_cell.angle_gamma   90.00
#
_symmetry.space_group_name_H-M   'P 1'
#
loop_
_entity.id
_entity.type
_entity.pdbx_description
1 polymer ?
#
loop_
_entity_poly.entity_id
_entity_poly.type
_entity_poly.pdbx_seq_one_letter_code
_entity_poly.pdbx_strand_id
1 'polypeptide(L)'
;MGDFTKAGLDKGDIEKELEHVLISAKMLYRSYLATIEDLTAEELRYDLEEYRDQLKKNIMPLVGRAEATRNKKFINMAYEIRYLYEKIIESIEQRLNSF
;
A
#
# COMPACT_ATOMS: atom_id res chain seq x y z
N MET A 1 -10.85 11.14 -37.93
CA MET A 1 -9.78 12.01 -37.40
C MET A 1 -10.31 12.66 -36.15
N GLY A 2 -9.75 12.31 -34.98
CA GLY A 2 -10.21 12.79 -33.68
C GLY A 2 -9.79 11.88 -32.54
N ASP A 3 -8.54 11.40 -32.55
CA ASP A 3 -7.91 10.78 -31.39
C ASP A 3 -7.59 11.88 -30.39
N PHE A 4 -8.53 12.14 -29.48
CA PHE A 4 -8.28 12.89 -28.25
C PHE A 4 -8.36 11.90 -27.10
N THR A 5 -7.30 11.10 -26.94
CA THR A 5 -7.01 10.41 -25.69
C THR A 5 -7.11 11.43 -24.56
N LYS A 6 -8.07 11.20 -23.65
CA LYS A 6 -8.32 11.96 -22.42
C LYS A 6 -7.17 11.85 -21.41
N ALA A 7 -5.92 11.98 -21.84
CA ALA A 7 -4.70 11.79 -21.04
C ALA A 7 -4.43 12.94 -20.03
N GLY A 8 -5.39 13.85 -19.84
CA GLY A 8 -5.26 15.04 -18.98
C GLY A 8 -6.18 15.09 -17.78
N LEU A 9 -7.18 14.20 -17.66
CA LEU A 9 -8.19 14.25 -16.58
C LEU A 9 -7.81 13.42 -15.34
N ASP A 10 -7.08 12.32 -15.49
CA ASP A 10 -6.77 11.40 -14.37
C ASP A 10 -5.67 11.89 -13.39
N LYS A 11 -4.95 12.96 -13.72
CA LYS A 11 -3.78 13.39 -12.92
C LYS A 11 -4.13 13.96 -11.55
N GLY A 12 -5.26 14.67 -11.45
CA GLY A 12 -5.74 15.20 -10.17
C GLY A 12 -6.36 14.13 -9.27
N ASP A 13 -6.96 13.11 -9.89
CA ASP A 13 -7.60 12.01 -9.18
C ASP A 13 -6.57 11.06 -8.58
N ILE A 14 -5.50 10.73 -9.33
CA ILE A 14 -4.44 9.85 -8.80
C ILE A 14 -3.64 10.52 -7.67
N GLU A 15 -3.42 11.84 -7.71
CA GLU A 15 -2.71 12.54 -6.64
C GLU A 15 -3.46 12.43 -5.31
N LYS A 16 -4.76 12.75 -5.31
CA LYS A 16 -5.59 12.64 -4.10
C LYS A 16 -5.74 11.20 -3.64
N GLU A 17 -5.89 10.25 -4.56
CA GLU A 17 -5.92 8.84 -4.23
C GLU A 17 -4.64 8.40 -3.52
N LEU A 18 -3.47 8.74 -4.08
CA LEU A 18 -2.17 8.44 -3.47
C LEU A 18 -2.02 9.12 -2.10
N GLU A 19 -2.43 10.37 -1.95
CA GLU A 19 -2.37 11.09 -0.66
C GLU A 19 -3.22 10.39 0.40
N HIS A 20 -4.47 10.06 0.08
CA HIS A 20 -5.37 9.37 1.00
C HIS A 20 -4.83 7.98 1.38
N VAL A 21 -4.42 7.18 0.40
CA VAL A 21 -3.88 5.84 0.66
C VAL A 21 -2.59 5.91 1.47
N LEU A 22 -1.72 6.89 1.22
CA LEU A 22 -0.50 7.09 2.00
C LEU A 22 -0.79 7.43 3.47
N ILE A 23 -1.77 8.30 3.73
CA ILE A 23 -2.20 8.62 5.09
C ILE A 23 -2.73 7.35 5.78
N SER A 24 -3.61 6.61 5.12
CA SER A 24 -4.18 5.36 5.64
C SER A 24 -3.10 4.31 5.92
N ALA A 25 -2.15 4.11 5.00
CA ALA A 25 -1.06 3.15 5.16
C ALA A 25 -0.14 3.52 6.35
N LYS A 26 0.15 4.82 6.55
CA LYS A 26 0.92 5.30 7.69
C LYS A 26 0.22 5.05 9.02
N MET A 27 -1.09 5.30 9.07
CA MET A 27 -1.90 5.04 10.26
C MET A 27 -1.97 3.54 10.55
N LEU A 28 -2.24 2.73 9.53
CA LEU A 28 -2.27 1.27 9.64
C LEU A 28 -0.95 0.72 10.20
N TYR A 29 0.19 1.11 9.62
CA TYR A 29 1.50 0.65 10.08
C TYR A 29 1.76 1.02 11.54
N ARG A 30 1.43 2.26 11.95
CA ARG A 30 1.59 2.71 13.34
C ARG A 30 0.70 1.93 14.30
N SER A 31 -0.56 1.72 13.94
CA SER A 31 -1.49 0.92 14.73
C SER A 31 -0.97 -0.50 14.88
N TYR A 32 -0.51 -1.11 13.79
CA TYR A 32 -0.02 -2.48 13.81
C TYR A 32 1.22 -2.64 14.71
N LEU A 33 2.20 -1.74 14.61
CA LEU A 33 3.37 -1.76 15.50
C LEU A 33 2.99 -1.62 16.98
N ALA A 34 1.88 -0.95 17.30
CA ALA A 34 1.44 -0.76 18.68
C ALA A 34 0.72 -1.99 19.26
N THR A 35 0.15 -2.86 18.43
CA THR A 35 -0.72 -3.96 18.88
C THR A 35 -0.22 -5.35 18.51
N ILE A 36 0.81 -5.47 17.66
CA ILE A 36 1.29 -6.76 17.13
C ILE A 36 1.74 -7.74 18.23
N GLU A 37 2.21 -7.23 19.37
CA GLU A 37 2.63 -8.08 20.48
C GLU A 37 1.47 -8.79 21.18
N ASP A 38 0.27 -8.19 21.13
CA ASP A 38 -0.95 -8.67 21.77
C ASP A 38 -1.73 -9.68 20.90
N LEU A 39 -1.38 -9.78 19.61
CA LEU A 39 -2.06 -10.67 18.67
C LEU A 39 -1.60 -12.12 18.84
N THR A 40 -2.55 -13.04 18.71
CA THR A 40 -2.29 -14.47 18.68
C THR A 40 -1.68 -14.90 17.34
N ALA A 41 -1.04 -16.07 17.32
CA ALA A 41 -0.47 -16.63 16.10
C ALA A 41 -1.53 -16.93 15.01
N GLU A 42 -2.79 -17.16 15.39
CA GLU A 42 -3.89 -17.36 14.43
C GLU A 42 -4.31 -16.03 13.79
N GLU A 43 -4.52 -14.99 14.59
CA GLU A 43 -4.84 -13.63 14.11
C GLU A 43 -3.74 -13.11 13.18
N LEU A 44 -2.47 -13.28 13.56
CA LEU A 44 -1.32 -12.87 12.74
C LEU A 44 -1.26 -13.61 11.40
N ARG A 45 -1.65 -14.89 11.33
CA ARG A 45 -1.69 -15.63 10.05
C ARG A 45 -2.78 -15.09 9.14
N TYR A 46 -3.95 -14.80 9.70
CA TYR A 46 -5.05 -14.19 8.96
C TYR A 46 -4.66 -12.82 8.41
N ASP A 47 -4.10 -11.96 9.27
CA ASP A 47 -3.62 -10.63 8.89
C ASP A 47 -2.52 -10.71 7.81
N LEU A 48 -1.60 -11.67 7.92
CA LEU A 48 -0.55 -11.88 6.94
C LEU A 48 -1.13 -12.16 5.54
N GLU A 49 -2.12 -13.05 5.47
CA GLU A 49 -2.80 -13.36 4.22
C GLU A 49 -3.54 -12.14 3.68
N GLU A 50 -4.26 -11.42 4.53
CA GLU A 50 -5.00 -10.22 4.15
C GLU A 50 -4.07 -9.14 3.58
N TYR A 51 -2.99 -8.78 4.27
CA TYR A 51 -2.11 -7.72 3.80
C TYR A 51 -1.31 -8.10 2.56
N ARG A 52 -0.94 -9.38 2.39
CA ARG A 52 -0.36 -9.88 1.13
C ARG A 52 -1.34 -9.73 -0.02
N ASP A 53 -2.62 -10.05 0.22
CA ASP A 53 -3.67 -9.89 -0.78
C ASP A 53 -3.93 -8.42 -1.10
N GLN A 54 -4.01 -7.54 -0.11
CA GLN A 54 -4.15 -6.09 -0.33
C GLN A 54 -2.95 -5.52 -1.11
N LEU A 55 -1.72 -5.91 -0.74
CA LEU A 55 -0.50 -5.51 -1.45
C LEU A 55 -0.61 -5.88 -2.94
N LYS A 56 -0.96 -7.14 -3.23
CA LYS A 56 -1.03 -7.66 -4.60
C LYS A 56 -2.20 -7.08 -5.40
N LYS A 57 -3.40 -7.01 -4.82
CA LYS A 57 -4.65 -6.69 -5.54
C LYS A 57 -4.92 -5.18 -5.60
N ASN A 58 -4.44 -4.40 -4.64
CA ASN A 58 -4.76 -2.97 -4.54
C ASN A 58 -3.51 -2.10 -4.71
N ILE A 59 -2.45 -2.37 -3.94
CA ILE A 59 -1.28 -1.48 -3.89
C ILE A 59 -0.40 -1.60 -5.14
N MET A 60 -0.11 -2.82 -5.62
CA MET A 60 0.69 -3.01 -6.82
C MET A 60 0.03 -2.39 -8.09
N PRO A 61 -1.29 -2.51 -8.31
CA PRO A 61 -1.96 -1.76 -9.38
C PRO A 61 -1.88 -0.24 -9.22
N LEU A 62 -1.94 0.28 -7.99
CA LEU A 62 -1.77 1.72 -7.72
C LEU A 62 -0.33 2.17 -8.07
N VAL A 63 0.69 1.38 -7.74
CA VAL A 63 2.08 1.61 -8.17
C VAL A 63 2.19 1.64 -9.69
N GLY A 64 1.63 0.64 -10.38
CA GLY A 64 1.66 0.60 -11.85
C GLY A 64 0.98 1.81 -12.50
N ARG A 65 -0.16 2.26 -11.96
CA ARG A 65 -0.81 3.49 -12.41
C ARG A 65 0.06 4.73 -12.15
N ALA A 66 0.70 4.82 -10.99
CA ALA A 66 1.59 5.93 -10.67
C ALA A 66 2.83 5.97 -11.60
N GLU A 67 3.44 4.82 -11.90
CA GLU A 67 4.55 4.68 -12.84
C GLU A 67 4.17 5.11 -14.26
N ALA A 68 2.97 4.75 -14.72
CA ALA A 68 2.45 5.15 -16.02
C ALA A 68 2.36 6.67 -16.19
N THR A 69 2.20 7.43 -15.09
CA THR A 69 2.18 8.90 -15.14
C THR A 69 3.55 9.52 -15.45
N ARG A 70 4.65 8.78 -15.24
CA ARG A 70 6.04 9.26 -15.28
C ARG A 70 6.33 10.46 -14.37
N ASN A 71 5.45 10.74 -13.41
CA ASN A 71 5.63 11.80 -12.43
C ASN A 71 6.37 11.25 -11.21
N LYS A 72 7.59 11.73 -10.97
CA LYS A 72 8.42 11.31 -9.84
C LYS A 72 7.72 11.46 -8.49
N LYS A 73 6.90 12.49 -8.29
CA LYS A 73 6.16 12.68 -7.04
C LYS A 73 5.21 11.50 -6.79
N PHE A 74 4.40 11.16 -7.79
CA PHE A 74 3.40 10.10 -7.67
C PHE A 74 4.04 8.72 -7.52
N ILE A 75 5.10 8.48 -8.28
CA ILE A 75 5.89 7.25 -8.16
C ILE A 75 6.42 7.11 -6.74
N ASN A 76 7.10 8.13 -6.21
CA ASN A 76 7.64 8.08 -4.85
C ASN A 76 6.57 7.80 -3.79
N MET A 77 5.41 8.44 -3.89
CA MET A 77 4.29 8.20 -2.98
C MET A 77 3.78 6.75 -3.06
N ALA A 78 3.61 6.21 -4.27
CA ALA A 78 3.14 4.84 -4.45
C ALA A 78 4.14 3.81 -3.91
N TYR A 79 5.43 4.05 -4.12
CA TYR A 79 6.48 3.20 -3.54
C TYR A 79 6.56 3.32 -2.02
N GLU A 80 6.30 4.49 -1.43
CA GLU A 80 6.21 4.65 0.02
C GLU A 80 5.02 3.86 0.60
N ILE A 81 3.86 3.89 -0.07
CA ILE A 81 2.69 3.06 0.31
C ILE A 81 3.06 1.57 0.28
N ARG A 82 3.65 1.11 -0.83
CA ARG A 82 4.11 -0.27 -1.00
C ARG A 82 5.05 -0.68 0.14
N TYR A 83 6.05 0.15 0.42
CA TYR A 83 7.03 -0.10 1.47
C TYR A 83 6.38 -0.26 2.85
N LEU A 84 5.36 0.55 3.18
CA LEU A 84 4.64 0.42 4.45
C LEU A 84 3.91 -0.92 4.57
N TYR A 85 3.25 -1.38 3.50
CA TYR A 85 2.62 -2.70 3.49
C TYR A 85 3.64 -3.84 3.61
N GLU A 86 4.75 -3.76 2.88
CA GLU A 86 5.85 -4.73 3.00
C GLU A 86 6.41 -4.77 4.44
N LYS A 87 6.50 -3.62 5.12
CA LYS A 87 6.93 -3.56 6.52
C LYS A 87 5.93 -4.16 7.50
N ILE A 88 4.63 -4.00 7.26
CA ILE A 88 3.60 -4.68 8.07
C ILE A 88 3.77 -6.21 7.93
N ILE A 89 3.85 -6.69 6.69
CA ILE A 89 4.04 -8.12 6.38
C ILE A 89 5.31 -8.66 7.05
N GLU A 90 6.43 -7.95 6.92
CA GLU A 90 7.70 -8.34 7.56
C GLU A 90 7.57 -8.43 9.07
N SER A 91 6.95 -7.44 9.73
CA SER A 91 6.74 -7.46 11.17
C SER A 91 5.87 -8.64 11.61
N ILE A 92 4.82 -8.97 10.85
CA ILE A 92 3.96 -10.14 11.12
C ILE A 92 4.75 -11.44 11.01
N GLU A 93 5.52 -11.61 9.94
CA GLU A 93 6.35 -12.80 9.74
C GLU A 93 7.40 -12.95 10.86
N GLN A 94 8.05 -11.86 11.26
CA GLN A 94 8.98 -11.85 12.38
C GLN A 94 8.30 -12.26 13.69
N ARG A 95 7.11 -11.72 13.97
CA ARG A 95 6.35 -12.08 15.16
C ARG A 95 5.94 -13.55 15.14
N LEU A 96 5.45 -14.05 14.00
CA LEU A 96 5.08 -15.46 13.82
C LEU A 96 6.25 -16.43 14.04
N ASN A 97 7.46 -16.04 13.64
CA ASN A 97 8.68 -16.83 13.85
C ASN A 97 9.20 -16.77 15.30
N SER A 98 8.64 -15.89 16.14
CA SER A 98 9.03 -15.73 17.55
C SER A 98 8.15 -16.49 18.55
N PHE A 99 7.06 -17.12 18.09
CA PHE A 99 6.26 -18.06 18.89
C PHE A 99 6.92 -19.45 18.90
#